data_AF-A0A6C0JK02-F1
#
_entry.id   AF-A0A6C0JK02-F1
#
_cell.length_a   1.000
_cell.length_b   1.000
_cell.length_c   1.000
_cell.angle_alpha   90.00
_cell.angle_beta   90.00
_cell.angle_gamma   90.00
#
_symmetry.space_group_name_H-M   'P 1'
#
loop_
_entity.id
_entity.type
_entity.pdbx_description
1 polymer ?
#
loop_
_entity_poly.entity_id
_entity_poly.type
_entity_poly.pdbx_seq_one_letter_code
_entity_poly.pdbx_strand_id
1 'polypeptide(L)'
;MFNILFLISAILFVVIDFVYLNLIKKYFENQVKIVQGSQLQVNLLGVILCYIFLIFGLNYFIIKPKRSPYDAFLLGILIYGVFETTNYALFKNWSILTVILDTLWGGTLFAVVTFIISKLRMI
;
A
#
# COMPACT_ATOMS: atom_id res chain seq x y z
N MET A 1 2.76 25.20 0.21
CA MET A 1 3.86 24.98 1.16
C MET A 1 4.01 23.49 1.41
N PHE A 2 5.18 22.94 1.12
CA PHE A 2 5.54 21.56 1.45
C PHE A 2 5.40 21.41 2.97
N ASN A 3 4.41 20.67 3.43
CA ASN A 3 4.13 20.50 4.85
C ASN A 3 5.02 19.38 5.35
N ILE A 4 5.74 19.57 6.46
CA ILE A 4 6.57 18.53 7.07
C ILE A 4 5.77 17.23 7.32
N LEU A 5 4.46 17.36 7.53
CA LEU A 5 3.53 16.24 7.62
C LEU A 5 3.49 15.33 6.37
N PHE A 6 3.76 15.85 5.18
CA PHE A 6 3.81 15.04 3.94
C PHE A 6 5.08 14.18 3.87
N LEU A 7 6.19 14.68 4.42
CA LEU A 7 7.41 13.89 4.54
C LEU A 7 7.27 12.83 5.62
N ILE A 8 6.70 13.21 6.77
CA ILE A 8 6.43 12.27 7.86
C ILE A 8 5.46 11.17 7.40
N SER A 9 4.40 11.51 6.67
CA SER A 9 3.46 10.51 6.14
C SER A 9 4.14 9.56 5.16
N ALA A 10 5.02 10.06 4.29
CA ALA A 10 5.79 9.23 3.36
C ALA A 10 6.69 8.23 4.10
N ILE A 11 7.42 8.70 5.11
CA ILE A 11 8.30 7.85 5.93
C ILE A 11 7.48 6.80 6.68
N LEU A 12 6.39 7.20 7.35
CA LEU A 12 5.51 6.28 8.06
C LEU A 12 4.91 5.22 7.14
N PHE A 13 4.48 5.63 5.94
CA PHE A 13 3.92 4.72 4.95
C PHE A 13 4.90 3.61 4.60
N VAL A 14 6.13 3.98 4.21
CA VAL A 14 7.17 3.01 3.83
C VAL A 14 7.57 2.13 5.01
N VAL A 15 7.73 2.69 6.22
CA VAL A 15 8.17 1.93 7.40
C VAL A 15 7.11 0.90 7.82
N ILE A 16 5.84 1.31 7.91
CA ILE A 16 4.75 0.41 8.32
C ILE A 16 4.57 -0.68 7.27
N ASP A 17 4.62 -0.34 5.99
CA ASP A 17 4.48 -1.30 4.91
C ASP A 17 5.65 -2.29 4.87
N PHE A 18 6.88 -1.81 5.09
CA PHE A 18 8.05 -2.67 5.17
C PHE A 18 7.93 -3.73 6.28
N VAL A 19 7.34 -3.40 7.43
CA VAL A 19 7.06 -4.37 8.48
C VAL A 19 6.12 -5.47 7.97
N TYR A 20 5.01 -5.09 7.35
CA TYR A 20 4.06 -6.06 6.78
C TYR A 20 4.69 -6.93 5.70
N LEU A 21 5.40 -6.33 4.73
CA LEU A 21 6.06 -7.05 3.66
C LEU A 21 7.05 -8.08 4.19
N ASN A 22 7.79 -7.77 5.26
CA ASN A 22 8.69 -8.74 5.88
C ASN A 22 7.94 -9.89 6.56
N LEU A 23 6.79 -9.63 7.18
CA LEU A 23 5.97 -10.66 7.83
C LEU A 23 5.36 -11.62 6.81
N ILE A 24 4.92 -11.10 5.65
CA ILE A 24 4.23 -11.89 4.62
C ILE A 24 5.16 -12.33 3.46
N LYS A 25 6.44 -11.97 3.51
CA LYS A 25 7.42 -12.19 2.45
C LYS A 25 7.39 -13.61 1.87
N LYS A 26 7.43 -14.63 2.72
CA LYS A 26 7.44 -16.04 2.29
C LYS A 26 6.18 -16.42 1.51
N TYR A 27 5.03 -15.89 1.91
CA TYR A 27 3.77 -16.14 1.21
C TYR A 27 3.78 -15.52 -0.18
N PHE A 28 4.17 -14.24 -0.30
CA PHE A 28 4.24 -13.56 -1.59
C PHE A 28 5.33 -14.11 -2.51
N GLU A 29 6.50 -14.48 -1.99
CA GLU A 29 7.55 -15.12 -2.77
C GLU A 29 7.05 -16.43 -3.41
N ASN A 30 6.32 -17.24 -2.64
CA ASN A 30 5.71 -18.47 -3.15
C ASN A 30 4.61 -18.17 -4.18
N GLN A 31 3.74 -17.21 -3.88
CA GLN A 31 2.64 -16.82 -4.77
C GLN A 31 3.17 -16.32 -6.13
N VAL A 32 4.20 -15.47 -6.11
CA VAL A 32 4.85 -14.98 -7.33
C VAL A 32 5.55 -16.12 -8.07
N LYS A 33 6.23 -17.02 -7.36
CA LYS A 33 6.89 -18.18 -7.97
C LYS A 33 5.90 -19.10 -8.69
N ILE A 34 4.71 -19.32 -8.14
CA ILE A 34 3.64 -20.11 -8.77
C ILE A 34 3.17 -19.47 -10.08
N VAL A 35 3.14 -18.14 -10.15
CA VAL A 35 2.69 -17.40 -11.33
C VAL A 35 3.80 -17.26 -12.39
N GLN A 36 5.03 -16.95 -11.96
CA GLN A 36 6.16 -16.69 -12.85
C GLN A 36 6.90 -17.96 -13.27
N GLY A 37 6.83 -19.04 -12.49
CA GLY A 37 7.63 -20.26 -12.70
C GLY A 37 9.10 -20.12 -12.28
N SER A 38 9.53 -18.95 -11.80
CA SER A 38 10.88 -18.65 -11.34
C SER A 38 10.86 -17.95 -9.97
N GLN A 39 12.04 -17.82 -9.35
CA GLN A 39 12.15 -17.04 -8.12
C GLN A 39 11.79 -15.57 -8.37
N LEU A 40 11.15 -14.93 -7.39
CA LEU A 40 10.85 -13.50 -7.40
C LEU A 40 12.13 -12.68 -7.68
N GLN A 41 12.07 -11.83 -8.70
CA GLN A 41 13.07 -10.81 -8.97
C GLN A 41 12.45 -9.42 -8.83
N VAL A 42 12.97 -8.62 -7.89
CA VAL A 42 12.41 -7.31 -7.58
C VAL A 42 12.98 -6.27 -8.54
N ASN A 43 12.10 -5.56 -9.24
CA ASN A 43 12.46 -4.38 -10.02
C ASN A 43 12.40 -3.13 -9.13
N LEU A 44 13.56 -2.59 -8.74
CA LEU A 44 13.64 -1.44 -7.84
C LEU A 44 13.00 -0.17 -8.42
N LEU A 45 13.09 0.05 -9.74
CA LEU A 45 12.42 1.18 -10.39
C LEU A 45 10.90 1.07 -10.24
N GLY A 46 10.35 -0.13 -10.45
CA GLY A 46 8.93 -0.41 -10.25
C GLY A 46 8.47 -0.15 -8.80
N VAL A 47 9.27 -0.58 -7.83
CA VAL A 47 9.00 -0.33 -6.40
C VAL A 47 8.98 1.17 -6.09
N ILE A 48 9.97 1.92 -6.56
CA ILE A 48 10.04 3.38 -6.33
C ILE A 48 8.83 4.08 -6.95
N LEU A 49 8.48 3.75 -8.19
CA LEU A 49 7.32 4.34 -8.86
C LEU A 49 6.02 4.02 -8.12
N CYS A 50 5.85 2.77 -7.65
CA CYS A 50 4.70 2.37 -6.84
C CYS A 50 4.55 3.26 -5.60
N TYR A 51 5.61 3.41 -4.80
CA TYR A 51 5.55 4.24 -3.60
C TYR A 51 5.32 5.72 -3.92
N ILE A 52 5.85 6.26 -5.02
CA ILE A 52 5.54 7.64 -5.45
C ILE A 52 4.03 7.81 -5.67
N PHE A 53 3.38 6.89 -6.39
CA PHE A 53 1.94 6.96 -6.63
C PHE A 53 1.13 6.81 -5.33
N LEU A 54 1.48 5.86 -4.48
CA LEU A 54 0.78 5.62 -3.21
C LEU A 54 0.89 6.83 -2.27
N ILE A 55 2.11 7.34 -2.08
CA ILE A 55 2.38 8.49 -1.21
C ILE A 55 1.71 9.75 -1.77
N PHE A 56 1.76 9.96 -3.09
CA PHE A 56 1.06 11.06 -3.73
C PHE A 56 -0.46 10.96 -3.52
N GLY A 57 -1.05 9.79 -3.75
CA GLY A 57 -2.47 9.54 -3.56
C GLY A 57 -2.91 9.83 -2.11
N LEU A 58 -2.19 9.26 -1.13
CA LEU A 58 -2.46 9.52 0.28
C LEU A 58 -2.33 11.01 0.62
N ASN A 59 -1.23 11.65 0.25
CA ASN A 59 -0.99 13.04 0.63
C ASN A 59 -1.97 14.02 -0.03
N TYR A 60 -2.23 13.85 -1.32
CA TYR A 60 -3.08 14.76 -2.09
C TYR A 60 -4.56 14.61 -1.73
N PHE A 61 -5.08 13.38 -1.67
CA PHE A 61 -6.51 13.13 -1.47
C PHE A 61 -6.92 13.04 0.01
N ILE A 62 -6.00 12.69 0.93
CA ILE A 62 -6.33 12.48 2.34
C ILE A 62 -5.66 13.53 3.25
N ILE A 63 -4.32 13.56 3.28
CA ILE A 63 -3.59 14.34 4.30
C ILE A 63 -3.75 15.85 4.09
N LYS A 64 -3.66 16.34 2.85
CA LYS A 64 -3.82 17.75 2.47
C LYS A 64 -5.23 18.27 2.80
N PRO A 65 -6.33 17.63 2.35
CA PRO A 65 -7.70 18.06 2.69
C PRO A 65 -8.16 17.64 4.09
N LYS A 66 -7.30 17.00 4.90
CA LYS A 66 -7.60 16.58 6.28
C LYS A 66 -8.77 15.59 6.38
N ARG A 67 -8.84 14.62 5.47
CA ARG A 67 -9.88 13.59 5.45
C ARG A 67 -9.71 12.57 6.59
N SER A 68 -10.76 11.82 6.86
CA SER A 68 -10.78 10.85 7.95
C SER A 68 -9.94 9.60 7.63
N PRO A 69 -9.49 8.83 8.65
CA PRO A 69 -8.90 7.51 8.42
C PRO A 69 -9.82 6.54 7.66
N TYR A 70 -11.15 6.71 7.76
CA TYR A 70 -12.11 5.92 7.00
C TYR A 70 -12.06 6.24 5.50
N ASP A 71 -12.00 7.52 5.13
CA ASP A 71 -11.81 7.92 3.73
C ASP A 71 -10.48 7.39 3.18
N ALA A 72 -9.44 7.39 4.03
CA ALA A 72 -8.13 6.84 3.69
C ALA A 72 -8.20 5.31 3.46
N PHE A 73 -8.92 4.60 4.33
CA PHE A 73 -9.18 3.17 4.18
C PHE A 73 -9.83 2.87 2.83
N LEU A 74 -10.89 3.60 2.47
CA LEU A 74 -11.56 3.42 1.18
C LEU A 74 -10.64 3.69 0.00
N LEU A 75 -9.83 4.75 0.06
CA LEU A 75 -8.84 5.03 -0.98
C LEU A 75 -7.82 3.88 -1.12
N GLY A 76 -7.31 3.37 -0.01
CA GLY A 76 -6.37 2.24 0.00
C GLY A 76 -6.99 0.95 -0.57
N ILE A 77 -8.22 0.62 -0.16
CA ILE A 77 -8.99 -0.52 -0.70
C ILE A 77 -9.16 -0.39 -2.21
N LEU A 78 -9.48 0.81 -2.71
CA LEU A 78 -9.67 1.01 -4.15
C LEU A 78 -8.37 0.83 -4.93
N ILE A 79 -7.26 1.43 -4.48
CA ILE A 79 -5.98 1.34 -5.20
C ILE A 79 -5.48 -0.11 -5.23
N TYR A 80 -5.40 -0.75 -4.06
CA TYR A 80 -4.92 -2.13 -3.97
C TYR A 80 -5.92 -3.12 -4.58
N GLY A 81 -7.22 -2.90 -4.40
CA GLY A 81 -8.25 -3.71 -5.01
C GLY A 81 -8.19 -3.68 -6.53
N VAL A 82 -7.99 -2.53 -7.16
CA VAL A 82 -7.80 -2.43 -8.62
C VAL A 82 -6.55 -3.20 -9.04
N PHE A 83 -5.42 -3.04 -8.35
CA PHE A 83 -4.19 -3.76 -8.66
C PHE A 83 -4.36 -5.29 -8.52
N GLU A 84 -4.89 -5.75 -7.40
CA GLU A 84 -5.06 -7.16 -7.09
C GLU A 84 -6.09 -7.85 -7.97
N THR A 85 -7.21 -7.19 -8.26
CA THR A 85 -8.22 -7.74 -9.18
C THR A 85 -7.73 -7.73 -10.63
N THR A 86 -6.88 -6.79 -11.01
CA THR A 86 -6.19 -6.81 -12.32
C THR A 86 -5.25 -8.02 -12.40
N ASN A 87 -4.44 -8.26 -11.36
CA ASN A 87 -3.58 -9.45 -11.29
C ASN A 87 -4.40 -10.75 -11.33
N TYR A 88 -5.53 -10.79 -10.62
CA TYR A 88 -6.46 -11.92 -10.64
C TYR A 88 -7.06 -12.19 -12.02
N ALA A 89 -7.36 -11.14 -12.79
CA ALA A 89 -7.85 -11.27 -14.15
C ALA A 89 -6.76 -11.72 -15.15
N LEU A 90 -5.50 -11.29 -14.95
CA LEU A 90 -4.40 -11.55 -15.87
C LEU A 90 -3.70 -12.89 -15.62
N PHE A 91 -3.51 -13.28 -14.36
CA PHE A 91 -2.68 -14.42 -13.98
C PHE A 91 -3.52 -15.61 -13.52
N LYS A 92 -3.41 -16.72 -14.26
CA LYS A 92 -4.19 -17.96 -14.02
C LYS A 92 -4.12 -18.49 -12.58
N ASN A 93 -2.96 -18.36 -11.92
CA ASN A 93 -2.73 -18.90 -10.59
C ASN A 93 -2.62 -17.81 -9.51
N TRP A 94 -3.19 -16.61 -9.74
CA TRP A 94 -3.28 -15.60 -8.70
C TRP A 94 -4.32 -16.00 -7.66
N SER A 95 -3.92 -16.14 -6.39
CA SER A 95 -4.80 -16.64 -5.35
C SER A 95 -5.78 -15.57 -4.91
N ILE A 96 -7.06 -15.95 -4.78
CA ILE A 96 -8.09 -15.05 -4.22
C ILE A 96 -7.75 -14.62 -2.78
N LEU A 97 -7.01 -15.46 -2.05
CA LEU A 97 -6.52 -15.10 -0.72
C LEU A 97 -5.52 -13.94 -0.80
N THR A 98 -4.64 -13.90 -1.81
CA THR A 98 -3.70 -12.79 -2.04
C THR A 98 -4.47 -11.49 -2.30
N VAL A 99 -5.50 -11.57 -3.15
CA VAL A 99 -6.38 -10.43 -3.45
C VAL A 99 -6.99 -9.84 -2.19
N ILE A 100 -7.60 -10.69 -1.35
CA ILE A 100 -8.26 -10.24 -0.12
C ILE A 100 -7.26 -9.65 0.87
N LEU A 101 -6.14 -10.35 1.11
CA LEU A 101 -5.14 -9.94 2.09
C LEU A 101 -4.51 -8.59 1.72
N ASP A 102 -4.06 -8.44 0.49
CA ASP A 102 -3.33 -7.23 0.07
C ASP A 102 -4.27 -6.04 -0.11
N THR A 103 -5.51 -6.28 -0.58
CA THR A 103 -6.54 -5.24 -0.63
C THR A 103 -6.84 -4.68 0.76
N LEU A 104 -7.13 -5.57 1.72
CA LEU A 104 -7.41 -5.16 3.11
C LEU A 104 -6.20 -4.50 3.77
N TRP A 105 -4.98 -4.97 3.47
CA TRP A 105 -3.77 -4.33 3.94
C TRP A 105 -3.62 -2.92 3.39
N GLY A 106 -3.81 -2.71 2.08
CA GLY A 106 -3.78 -1.39 1.45
C GLY A 106 -4.70 -0.38 2.12
N GLY A 107 -5.95 -0.78 2.39
CA GLY A 107 -6.88 0.03 3.17
C GLY A 107 -6.37 0.32 4.59
N THR A 108 -5.93 -0.72 5.29
CA THR A 108 -5.44 -0.62 6.68
C THR A 108 -4.22 0.30 6.78
N LEU A 109 -3.26 0.17 5.88
CA LEU A 109 -2.04 0.97 5.81
C LEU A 109 -2.38 2.46 5.64
N PHE A 110 -3.23 2.79 4.67
CA PHE A 110 -3.68 4.17 4.46
C PHE A 110 -4.37 4.74 5.71
N ALA A 111 -5.25 3.96 6.35
CA ALA A 111 -5.97 4.37 7.54
C ALA A 111 -5.03 4.60 8.74
N VAL A 112 -4.12 3.68 9.00
CA VAL A 112 -3.16 3.75 10.13
C VAL A 112 -2.23 4.94 9.97
N VAL A 113 -1.65 5.15 8.78
CA VAL A 113 -0.77 6.30 8.52
C VAL A 113 -1.55 7.61 8.72
N THR A 114 -2.78 7.68 8.19
CA THR A 114 -3.64 8.86 8.35
C THR A 114 -3.99 9.12 9.81
N PHE A 115 -4.28 8.08 10.59
CA PHE A 115 -4.58 8.20 12.01
C PHE A 115 -3.39 8.78 12.79
N ILE A 116 -2.18 8.25 12.57
CA ILE A 116 -0.96 8.75 13.23
C ILE A 116 -0.71 10.21 12.86
N ILE A 117 -0.79 10.56 11.58
CA ILE A 117 -0.60 11.94 11.12
C ILE A 117 -1.66 12.89 11.70
N SER A 118 -2.90 12.43 11.81
CA SER A 118 -3.98 13.22 12.41
C SER A 118 -3.72 13.51 13.89
N LYS A 119 -3.12 12.57 14.63
CA LYS A 119 -2.72 12.76 16.03
C LYS A 119 -1.54 13.73 16.16
N LEU A 120 -0.52 13.62 15.30
CA LEU A 120 0.63 14.53 15.28
C LEU A 120 0.27 15.98 14.97
N ARG A 121 -0.85 16.21 14.26
CA ARG A 121 -1.35 17.56 13.97
C ARG A 121 -2.09 18.21 15.14
N MET A 122 -2.58 17.42 16.10
CA MET A 122 -3.30 17.92 17.28
C MET A 122 -2.37 18.30 18.43
N ILE A 123 -1.08 17.98 18.31
CA ILE A 123 0.00 18.43 19.19
C ILE A 123 0.59 19.71 18.58
#